data_AF-A0A433I2L9-F1
#
_entry.id   AF-A0A433I2L9-F1
#
_cell.length_a   1.000
_cell.length_b   1.000
_cell.length_c   1.000
_cell.angle_alpha   90.00
_cell.angle_beta   90.00
_cell.angle_gamma   90.00
#
_symmetry.space_group_name_H-M   'P 1'
#
loop_
_entity.id
_entity.type
_entity.pdbx_description
1 polymer ?
#
loop_
_entity_poly.entity_id
_entity_poly.type
_entity_poly.pdbx_seq_one_letter_code
_entity_poly.pdbx_strand_id
1 'polypeptide(L)'
;MNRIHQPPQSAPPQPPRILLSVRNFSERHPAFPAATLRDLIFKAEERYTSKGKLPGNGLLEAGAVIRVGRKVLIDEARFFAWIDSIQPASAKA
;
A
#
# COMPACT_ATOMS: atom_id res chain seq x y z
N MET A 1 -16.22 -34.22 -26.57
CA MET A 1 -15.34 -33.04 -26.40
C MET A 1 -14.74 -33.08 -25.00
N ASN A 2 -13.44 -33.37 -24.85
CA ASN A 2 -12.79 -33.47 -23.54
C ASN A 2 -12.36 -32.09 -23.04
N ARG A 3 -13.04 -31.57 -22.02
CA ARG A 3 -12.64 -30.36 -21.29
C ARG A 3 -11.62 -30.77 -20.23
N ILE A 4 -10.34 -30.52 -20.49
CA ILE A 4 -9.24 -30.77 -19.55
C ILE A 4 -9.49 -29.86 -18.34
N HIS A 5 -9.77 -30.45 -17.18
CA HIS A 5 -9.75 -29.72 -15.90
C HIS A 5 -8.30 -29.37 -15.62
N GLN A 6 -7.89 -28.14 -15.95
CA GLN A 6 -6.60 -27.65 -15.50
C GLN A 6 -6.73 -27.41 -13.99
N PRO A 7 -5.95 -28.12 -13.14
CA PRO A 7 -5.94 -27.79 -11.72
C PRO A 7 -5.52 -26.32 -11.56
N PRO A 8 -6.02 -25.60 -10.53
CA PRO A 8 -5.58 -24.24 -10.29
C PRO A 8 -4.06 -24.26 -10.20
N GLN A 9 -3.42 -23.54 -11.12
CA GLN A 9 -1.97 -23.38 -11.10
C GLN A 9 -1.61 -22.86 -9.71
N SER A 10 -0.81 -23.62 -8.96
CA SER A 10 -0.26 -23.20 -7.68
C SER A 10 0.50 -21.90 -7.95
N ALA A 11 -0.02 -20.79 -7.44
CA ALA A 11 0.63 -19.50 -7.59
C ALA A 11 2.09 -19.63 -7.13
N PRO A 12 3.06 -19.08 -7.89
CA PRO A 12 4.46 -19.18 -7.50
C PRO A 12 4.62 -18.65 -6.06
N PRO A 13 5.50 -19.25 -5.25
CA PRO A 13 5.70 -18.84 -3.86
C PRO A 13 6.04 -17.36 -3.84
N GLN A 14 5.10 -16.56 -3.37
CA GLN A 14 5.31 -15.12 -3.24
C GLN A 14 6.35 -14.92 -2.13
N PRO A 15 7.33 -14.02 -2.30
CA PRO A 15 8.27 -13.72 -1.23
C PRO A 15 7.50 -13.32 0.04
N PRO A 16 8.03 -13.65 1.23
CA PRO A 16 7.34 -13.37 2.48
C PRO A 16 7.04 -11.88 2.60
N ARG A 17 5.76 -11.54 2.77
CA ARG A 17 5.33 -10.15 2.92
C ARG A 17 5.72 -9.64 4.30
N ILE A 18 6.47 -8.55 4.33
CA ILE A 18 6.81 -7.86 5.58
C ILE A 18 5.66 -6.89 5.89
N LEU A 19 4.81 -7.29 6.84
CA LEU A 19 3.68 -6.49 7.31
C LEU A 19 4.03 -5.84 8.64
N LEU A 20 4.11 -4.51 8.65
CA LEU A 20 4.50 -3.74 9.82
C LEU A 20 3.32 -2.92 10.34
N SER A 21 3.18 -2.80 11.66
CA SER A 21 2.32 -1.76 12.22
C SER A 21 2.89 -0.38 11.87
N VAL A 22 2.06 0.67 11.95
CA VAL A 22 2.54 2.06 11.79
C VAL A 22 3.74 2.38 12.69
N ARG A 23 3.73 1.87 13.93
CA ARG A 23 4.83 2.04 14.88
C ARG A 23 6.10 1.35 14.39
N ASN A 24 6.01 0.07 14.05
CA ASN A 24 7.18 -0.72 13.64
C ASN A 24 7.75 -0.23 12.30
N PHE A 25 6.90 0.22 11.38
CA PHE A 25 7.34 0.82 10.12
C PHE A 25 8.14 2.10 10.39
N SER A 26 7.63 2.99 11.25
CA SER A 26 8.32 4.24 11.61
C SER A 26 9.64 4.00 12.36
N GLU A 27 9.73 2.95 13.17
CA GLU A 27 11.00 2.58 13.85
C GLU A 27 12.03 2.05 12.87
N ARG A 28 11.59 1.23 11.90
CA ARG A 28 12.48 0.65 10.88
C ARG A 28 12.91 1.67 9.84
N HIS A 29 12.01 2.58 9.46
CA HIS A 29 12.24 3.62 8.45
C HIS A 29 12.01 5.00 9.06
N PRO A 30 13.01 5.57 9.79
CA PRO A 30 12.87 6.84 10.48
C PRO A 30 12.48 8.04 9.60
N ALA A 31 12.74 7.94 8.29
CA ALA A 31 12.31 8.91 7.28
C ALA A 31 10.78 9.00 7.13
N PHE A 32 10.03 8.03 7.64
CA PHE A 32 8.56 8.02 7.65
C PHE A 32 8.03 8.01 9.09
N PRO A 33 7.99 9.17 9.77
CA PRO A 33 7.45 9.27 11.10
C PRO A 33 6.02 8.74 11.20
N ALA A 34 5.69 8.18 12.35
CA ALA A 34 4.37 7.60 12.60
C ALA A 34 3.21 8.61 12.39
N ALA A 35 3.45 9.92 12.57
CA ALA A 35 2.47 10.97 12.27
C ALA A 35 2.21 11.07 10.75
N THR A 36 3.28 11.13 9.94
CA THR A 36 3.21 11.14 8.48
C THR A 36 2.50 9.91 7.94
N LEU A 37 2.84 8.71 8.44
CA LEU A 37 2.19 7.47 8.02
C LEU A 37 0.67 7.47 8.31
N ARG A 38 0.24 8.00 9.46
CA ARG A 38 -1.19 8.12 9.79
C ARG A 38 -1.91 9.10 8.87
N ASP A 39 -1.29 10.23 8.56
CA ASP A 39 -1.83 11.20 7.61
C ASP A 39 -1.96 10.59 6.20
N LEU A 40 -0.95 9.84 5.74
CA LEU A 40 -1.00 9.11 4.47
C LEU A 40 -2.11 8.07 4.45
N ILE A 41 -2.28 7.28 5.52
CA ILE A 41 -3.36 6.29 5.64
C ILE A 41 -4.73 6.97 5.64
N PHE A 42 -4.88 8.07 6.37
CA PHE A 42 -6.12 8.84 6.41
C PHE A 42 -6.49 9.41 5.03
N LYS A 43 -5.50 9.93 4.30
CA LYS A 43 -5.66 10.45 2.94
C LYS A 43 -5.82 9.37 1.86
N ALA A 44 -5.73 8.09 2.22
CA ALA A 44 -5.83 6.99 1.28
C ALA A 44 -7.26 6.70 0.84
N GLU A 45 -8.26 7.11 1.62
CA GLU A 45 -9.68 6.99 1.27
C GLU A 45 -10.20 8.25 0.57
N GLU A 46 -11.24 8.07 -0.26
CA GLU A 46 -12.05 9.19 -0.78
C GLU A 46 -12.67 9.95 0.39
N ARG A 47 -12.65 11.28 0.33
CA ARG A 47 -13.20 12.15 1.37
C ARG A 47 -14.02 13.30 0.78
N TYR A 48 -15.01 13.75 1.53
CA TYR A 48 -15.86 14.89 1.15
C TYR A 48 -15.32 16.19 1.75
N THR A 49 -15.34 17.25 0.95
CA THR A 49 -14.96 18.61 1.34
C THR A 49 -16.02 19.60 0.88
N SER A 50 -15.95 20.86 1.34
CA SER A 50 -16.81 21.93 0.83
C SER A 50 -16.70 22.18 -0.68
N LYS A 51 -15.62 21.69 -1.30
CA LYS A 51 -15.37 21.78 -2.75
C LYS A 51 -15.77 20.50 -3.51
N GLY A 52 -16.42 19.55 -2.85
CA GLY A 52 -16.82 18.26 -3.42
C GLY A 52 -15.96 17.07 -2.96
N LYS A 53 -16.01 15.99 -3.74
CA LYS A 53 -15.25 14.75 -3.50
C LYS A 53 -13.77 14.94 -3.81
N LEU A 54 -12.92 14.49 -2.89
CA LEU A 54 -11.47 14.48 -3.02
C LEU A 54 -11.00 13.02 -3.07
N PRO A 55 -10.38 12.56 -4.17
CA PRO A 55 -9.90 11.18 -4.28
C PRO A 55 -8.82 10.85 -3.24
N GLY A 56 -8.64 9.55 -3.02
CA GLY A 56 -7.54 9.01 -2.22
C GLY A 56 -6.17 9.27 -2.85
N ASN A 57 -5.11 9.11 -2.06
CA ASN A 57 -3.72 9.29 -2.52
C ASN A 57 -3.12 8.08 -3.28
N GLY A 58 -3.91 7.06 -3.63
CA GLY A 58 -3.45 5.88 -4.35
C GLY A 58 -2.87 4.76 -3.48
N LEU A 59 -2.74 4.98 -2.17
CA LEU A 59 -2.06 4.03 -1.27
C LEU A 59 -2.88 2.75 -1.00
N LEU A 60 -4.22 2.83 -1.07
CA LEU A 60 -5.08 1.64 -0.96
C LEU A 60 -5.04 0.80 -2.24
N GLU A 61 -5.04 1.48 -3.38
CA GLU A 61 -4.99 0.90 -4.71
C GLU A 61 -3.66 0.19 -4.95
N ALA A 62 -2.56 0.73 -4.43
CA ALA A 62 -1.26 0.07 -4.38
C ALA A 62 -1.24 -1.18 -3.47
N GLY A 63 -2.27 -1.38 -2.67
CA GLY A 63 -2.38 -2.49 -1.73
C GLY A 63 -1.35 -2.44 -0.59
N ALA A 64 -0.84 -1.24 -0.28
CA ALA A 64 0.16 -1.00 0.75
C ALA A 64 -0.45 -0.95 2.16
N VAL A 65 -1.74 -0.63 2.29
CA VAL A 65 -2.45 -0.62 3.58
C VAL A 65 -3.34 -1.85 3.71
N ILE A 66 -3.11 -2.63 4.76
CA ILE A 66 -3.87 -3.85 5.08
C ILE A 66 -4.59 -3.65 6.41
N ARG A 67 -5.92 -3.78 6.39
CA ARG A 67 -6.77 -3.69 7.59
C ARG A 67 -7.19 -5.09 8.04
N VAL A 68 -6.88 -5.46 9.28
CA VAL A 68 -7.28 -6.73 9.90
C VAL A 68 -7.92 -6.43 11.26
N GLY A 69 -9.26 -6.39 11.29
CA GLY A 69 -10.00 -5.93 12.46
C GLY A 69 -9.62 -4.49 12.83
N ARG A 70 -9.15 -4.29 14.07
CA ARG A 70 -8.69 -2.97 14.57
C ARG A 70 -7.24 -2.65 14.20
N LYS A 71 -6.52 -3.57 13.56
CA LYS A 71 -5.10 -3.40 13.20
C LYS A 71 -4.99 -2.80 11.79
N VAL A 72 -4.11 -1.81 11.67
CA VAL A 72 -3.63 -1.27 10.40
C VAL A 72 -2.17 -1.69 10.23
N LEU A 73 -1.92 -2.44 9.16
CA LEU A 73 -0.60 -2.91 8.76
C LEU A 73 -0.21 -2.27 7.43
N ILE A 74 1.09 -2.05 7.26
CA ILE A 74 1.70 -1.54 6.05
C ILE A 74 2.51 -2.67 5.43
N ASP A 75 2.23 -3.00 4.18
CA ASP A 75 3.06 -3.88 3.36
C ASP A 75 4.28 -3.07 2.88
N GLU A 76 5.45 -3.44 3.38
CA GLU A 76 6.68 -2.66 3.20
C GLU A 76 7.07 -2.51 1.73
N ALA A 77 7.07 -3.61 0.98
CA ALA A 77 7.46 -3.60 -0.43
C ALA A 77 6.48 -2.77 -1.27
N ARG A 78 5.17 -2.92 -1.01
CA ARG A 78 4.14 -2.17 -1.75
C ARG A 78 4.13 -0.69 -1.42
N PHE A 79 4.46 -0.32 -0.18
CA PHE A 79 4.62 1.08 0.20
C PHE A 79 5.74 1.75 -0.62
N PHE A 80 6.91 1.13 -0.72
CA PHE A 80 8.02 1.68 -1.51
C PHE A 80 7.71 1.70 -3.01
N ALA A 81 7.10 0.64 -3.55
CA ALA A 81 6.63 0.65 -4.94
C ALA A 81 5.64 1.79 -5.22
N TRP A 82 4.77 2.12 -4.27
CA TRP A 82 3.90 3.28 -4.38
C TRP A 82 4.67 4.61 -4.35
N ILE A 83 5.65 4.77 -3.44
CA ILE A 83 6.52 5.94 -3.41
C ILE A 83 7.18 6.17 -4.77
N ASP A 84 7.74 5.11 -5.36
CA ASP A 84 8.39 5.17 -6.67
C ASP A 84 7.39 5.57 -7.78
N SER A 85 6.15 5.10 -7.70
CA SER A 85 5.10 5.42 -8.68
C SER A 85 4.62 6.87 -8.65
N ILE A 86 4.73 7.54 -7.50
CA ILE A 86 4.29 8.94 -7.32
C ILE A 86 5.43 9.93 -7.44
N GLN A 87 6.68 9.47 -7.50
CA GLN A 87 7.77 10.36 -7.89
C GLN A 87 7.54 10.76 -9.34
N PRO A 88 7.51 12.07 -9.66
CA PRO A 88 7.63 12.48 -11.05
C PRO A 88 8.92 11.84 -11.57
N ALA A 89 8.89 11.21 -12.75
CA ALA A 89 10.08 10.66 -13.37
C ALA A 89 11.15 11.75 -13.34
N SER A 90 12.12 11.64 -12.43
CA SER A 90 13.10 12.68 -12.25
C SER A 90 13.81 12.80 -13.59
N ALA A 91 13.64 13.96 -14.23
CA ALA A 91 14.30 14.30 -15.47
C ALA A 91 15.79 13.96 -15.28
N LYS A 92 16.30 13.03 -16.09
CA LYS A 92 17.73 12.68 -16.13
C LYS A 92 18.53 13.99 -16.16
N ALA A 93 19.30 14.23 -15.09
CA ALA A 93 20.42 15.16 -15.11
C ALA A 93 21.66 14.42 -15.64
#